data_AF-A0A933F8D9-F1
#
_entry.id   AF-A0A933F8D9-F1
#
_cell.length_a   1.000
_cell.length_b   1.000
_cell.length_c   1.000
_cell.angle_alpha   90.00
_cell.angle_beta   90.00
_cell.angle_gamma   90.00
#
_symmetry.space_group_name_H-M   'P 1'
#
loop_
_entity.id
_entity.type
_entity.pdbx_description
1 polymer ?
#
loop_
_entity_poly.entity_id
_entity_poly.type
_entity_poly.pdbx_seq_one_letter_code
_entity_poly.pdbx_strand_id
1 'polypeptide(L)'
;MEIRNVVHRGLRRFIERNDASGLPPPVVEKVRNIVTFLQEMGDASELRDIPSWKAHQLSSGRKGTWSLAVTRNWRITFKIDRNKGEILDLDYEDYH
;
A
#
# COMPACT_ATOMS: atom_id res chain seq x y z
N MET A 1 1.23 -4.78 -10.50
CA MET A 1 2.62 -5.13 -10.10
C MET A 1 2.66 -6.35 -9.17
N GLU A 2 3.75 -7.12 -9.15
CA GLU A 2 3.91 -8.24 -8.21
C GLU A 2 4.23 -7.72 -6.79
N ILE A 3 3.54 -8.19 -5.75
CA ILE A 3 3.87 -7.84 -4.37
C ILE A 3 4.94 -8.80 -3.85
N ARG A 4 6.18 -8.30 -3.73
CA ARG A 4 7.34 -9.12 -3.37
C ARG A 4 7.37 -9.46 -1.88
N ASN A 5 7.09 -8.48 -1.02
CA ASN A 5 7.07 -8.65 0.43
C ASN A 5 6.12 -7.66 1.12
N VAL A 6 5.53 -8.11 2.23
CA VAL A 6 4.60 -7.34 3.06
C VAL A 6 5.14 -7.28 4.48
N VAL A 7 5.43 -6.08 4.99
CA VAL A 7 5.97 -5.85 6.35
C VAL A 7 4.88 -6.05 7.41
N HIS A 8 3.71 -5.43 7.22
CA HIS A 8 2.60 -5.54 8.17
C HIS A 8 2.04 -6.96 8.20
N ARG A 9 2.09 -7.62 9.36
CA ARG A 9 1.63 -9.02 9.53
C ARG A 9 0.14 -9.20 9.22
N GLY A 10 -0.70 -8.26 9.65
CA GLY A 10 -2.14 -8.32 9.38
C GLY A 10 -2.48 -8.14 7.90
N LEU A 11 -1.74 -7.27 7.22
CA LEU A 11 -1.92 -7.03 5.79
C LEU A 11 -1.44 -8.23 4.98
N ARG A 12 -0.33 -8.85 5.41
CA ARG A 12 0.18 -10.08 4.79
C ARG A 12 -0.85 -11.21 4.85
N ARG A 13 -1.44 -11.46 6.02
CA ARG A 13 -2.52 -12.45 6.17
C ARG A 13 -3.73 -12.13 5.32
N PHE A 14 -4.09 -10.85 5.23
CA PHE A 14 -5.19 -10.41 4.39
C PHE A 14 -4.95 -10.70 2.91
N ILE A 15 -3.75 -10.42 2.40
CA ILE A 15 -3.38 -10.66 1.00
C ILE A 15 -3.29 -12.17 0.70
N GLU A 16 -2.61 -12.93 1.55
CA GLU A 16 -2.32 -14.35 1.29
C GLU A 16 -3.52 -15.28 1.54
N ARG A 17 -4.42 -14.91 2.47
CA ARG A 17 -5.45 -15.84 3.00
C ARG A 17 -6.85 -15.23 3.04
N ASN A 18 -7.01 -14.00 2.56
CA ASN A 18 -8.26 -13.24 2.72
C ASN A 18 -8.69 -13.07 4.20
N ASP A 19 -7.73 -13.14 5.13
CA ASP A 19 -7.96 -13.03 6.57
C ASP A 19 -7.82 -11.57 7.02
N ALA A 20 -8.97 -10.91 7.26
CA ALA A 20 -9.04 -9.51 7.65
C ALA A 20 -8.88 -9.27 9.17
N SER A 21 -8.66 -10.31 9.98
CA SER A 21 -8.59 -10.19 11.46
C SER A 21 -7.46 -9.28 11.96
N GLY A 22 -6.44 -9.05 11.12
CA GLY A 22 -5.31 -8.16 11.41
C GLY A 22 -5.51 -6.71 10.96
N LEU A 23 -6.70 -6.32 10.50
CA LEU A 23 -7.03 -4.96 10.04
C LEU A 23 -8.29 -4.42 10.76
N PRO A 24 -8.40 -3.10 10.97
CA PRO A 24 -9.63 -2.52 11.49
C PRO A 24 -10.82 -2.76 10.54
N PRO A 25 -11.97 -3.27 11.02
CA PRO A 25 -13.11 -3.59 10.14
C PRO A 25 -13.56 -2.46 9.20
N PRO A 26 -13.61 -1.18 9.62
CA PRO A 26 -14.04 -0.08 8.74
C PRO A 26 -13.11 0.19 7.54
N VAL A 27 -11.87 -0.29 7.57
CA VAL A 27 -10.89 -0.03 6.49
C VAL A 27 -10.70 -1.20 5.54
N VAL A 28 -11.24 -2.39 5.86
CA VAL A 28 -10.97 -3.63 5.11
C VAL A 28 -11.25 -3.47 3.62
N GLU A 29 -12.41 -2.90 3.26
CA GLU A 29 -12.77 -2.74 1.85
C GLU A 29 -11.86 -1.74 1.13
N LYS A 30 -11.49 -0.65 1.79
CA LYS A 30 -10.57 0.32 1.22
C LYS A 30 -9.17 -0.27 1.04
N VAL A 31 -8.69 -1.04 2.02
CA VAL A 31 -7.40 -1.74 1.93
C VAL A 31 -7.42 -2.77 0.80
N ARG A 32 -8.53 -3.51 0.64
CA ARG A 32 -8.72 -4.42 -0.50
C ARG A 32 -8.58 -3.69 -1.83
N ASN A 33 -9.30 -2.58 -2.00
CA ASN A 33 -9.25 -1.80 -3.23
C ASN A 33 -7.84 -1.26 -3.53
N ILE A 34 -7.10 -0.83 -2.51
CA ILE A 34 -5.71 -0.41 -2.68
C ILE A 34 -4.84 -1.59 -3.12
N VAL A 35 -4.91 -2.74 -2.44
CA VAL A 35 -4.11 -3.92 -2.78
C VAL A 35 -4.41 -4.39 -4.21
N THR A 36 -5.68 -4.51 -4.58
CA THR A 36 -6.08 -4.92 -5.94
C THR A 36 -5.51 -3.97 -6.98
N PHE A 37 -5.66 -2.65 -6.77
CA PHE A 37 -5.08 -1.65 -7.66
C PHE A 37 -3.56 -1.79 -7.79
N LEU A 38 -2.84 -1.98 -6.68
CA LEU A 38 -1.39 -2.17 -6.70
C LEU A 38 -0.97 -3.42 -7.50
N GLN A 39 -1.79 -4.48 -7.46
CA GLN A 39 -1.57 -5.70 -8.24
C GLN A 39 -1.85 -5.50 -9.74
N GLU A 40 -2.79 -4.62 -10.09
CA GLU A 40 -3.22 -4.37 -11.48
C GLU A 40 -2.44 -3.25 -12.18
N MET A 41 -1.98 -2.23 -11.45
CA MET A 41 -1.31 -1.07 -12.05
C MET A 41 -0.04 -1.48 -12.82
N GLY A 42 0.21 -0.78 -13.92
CA GLY A 42 1.39 -0.92 -14.77
C GLY A 42 2.52 0.04 -14.39
N ASP A 43 2.18 1.25 -13.92
CA ASP A 43 3.17 2.25 -13.56
C ASP A 43 2.81 3.13 -12.33
N ALA A 44 3.83 3.78 -11.78
CA ALA A 44 3.69 4.55 -10.53
C ALA A 44 2.92 5.88 -10.68
N SER A 45 2.72 6.37 -11.90
CA SER A 45 1.93 7.59 -12.16
C SER A 45 0.44 7.36 -11.93
N GLU A 46 -0.06 6.15 -12.20
CA GLU A 46 -1.45 5.73 -11.99
C GLU A 46 -1.90 5.87 -10.54
N LEU A 47 -0.95 5.78 -9.58
CA LEU A 47 -1.25 6.00 -8.14
C LEU A 47 -1.95 7.34 -7.86
N ARG A 48 -1.74 8.34 -8.72
CA ARG A 48 -2.35 9.68 -8.58
C ARG A 48 -3.73 9.79 -9.23
N ASP A 49 -4.15 8.80 -10.01
CA ASP A 49 -5.46 8.78 -10.66
C ASP A 49 -6.61 8.56 -9.67
N ILE A 50 -6.28 8.23 -8.42
CA ILE A 50 -7.22 8.10 -7.31
C ILE A 50 -6.93 9.21 -6.28
N PRO A 51 -7.50 10.42 -6.43
CA PRO A 51 -7.20 11.57 -5.58
C PRO A 51 -7.50 11.33 -4.09
N SER A 52 -8.50 10.49 -3.79
CA SER A 52 -8.91 10.16 -2.42
C SER A 52 -7.82 9.42 -1.62
N TRP A 53 -6.84 8.82 -2.31
CA TRP A 53 -5.69 8.17 -1.68
C TRP A 53 -4.53 9.12 -1.42
N LYS A 54 -4.59 10.37 -1.89
CA LYS A 54 -3.59 11.42 -1.60
C LYS A 54 -2.15 10.92 -1.83
N ALA A 55 -1.94 10.21 -2.95
CA ALA A 55 -0.69 9.54 -3.25
C ALA A 55 0.49 10.52 -3.33
N HIS A 56 1.52 10.27 -2.54
CA HIS A 56 2.75 11.06 -2.56
C HIS A 56 3.95 10.20 -2.16
N GLN A 57 5.14 10.67 -2.55
CA GLN A 57 6.38 10.07 -2.09
C GLN A 57 6.82 10.71 -0.78
N LEU A 58 7.31 9.87 0.13
CA LEU A 58 7.90 10.29 1.38
C LEU A 58 9.26 10.97 1.13
N SER A 59 9.57 11.95 1.97
CA SER A 59 10.82 12.70 1.94
C SER A 59 11.85 12.14 2.95
N SER A 60 13.05 12.71 2.96
CA SER A 60 14.13 12.39 3.92
C SER A 60 14.54 10.90 3.89
N GLY A 61 14.79 10.28 5.05
CA GLY A 61 15.27 8.90 5.21
C GLY A 61 14.39 7.79 4.61
N ARG A 62 13.21 8.14 4.07
CA ARG A 62 12.31 7.20 3.37
C ARG A 62 12.12 7.56 1.89
N LYS A 63 13.05 8.33 1.31
CA LYS A 63 13.02 8.74 -0.11
C LYS A 63 12.73 7.56 -1.03
N GLY A 64 11.77 7.75 -1.93
CA GLY A 64 11.34 6.73 -2.90
C GLY A 64 10.22 5.82 -2.40
N THR A 65 9.84 5.90 -1.12
CA THR A 65 8.66 5.22 -0.57
C THR A 65 7.40 6.00 -0.95
N TRP A 66 6.40 5.31 -1.47
CA TRP A 66 5.06 5.83 -1.70
C TRP A 66 4.21 5.71 -0.44
N SER A 67 3.29 6.65 -0.28
CA SER A 67 2.31 6.70 0.80
C SER A 67 0.92 6.97 0.26
N LEU A 68 -0.03 6.11 0.63
CA LEU A 68 -1.45 6.19 0.29
C LEU A 68 -2.27 6.34 1.56
N ALA A 69 -3.18 7.31 1.60
CA ALA A 69 -4.06 7.57 2.72
C ALA A 69 -5.18 6.52 2.85
N VAL A 70 -5.18 5.78 3.96
CA VAL A 70 -6.28 4.88 4.33
C VAL A 70 -7.31 5.64 5.17
N THR A 71 -6.89 6.18 6.31
CA THR A 71 -7.69 7.07 7.17
C THR A 71 -6.95 8.39 7.40
N ARG A 72 -7.36 9.19 8.40
CA ARG A 72 -6.66 10.44 8.75
C ARG A 72 -5.18 10.20 9.02
N ASN A 73 -4.86 9.21 9.88
CA ASN A 73 -3.49 8.95 10.31
C ASN A 73 -2.89 7.70 9.65
N TRP A 74 -3.69 6.72 9.25
CA TRP A 74 -3.15 5.47 8.73
C TRP A 74 -2.80 5.54 7.25
N ARG A 75 -1.68 4.93 6.87
CA ARG A 75 -1.17 4.86 5.50
C ARG A 75 -0.90 3.43 5.08
N ILE A 76 -1.04 3.17 3.79
CA ILE A 76 -0.33 2.08 3.12
C ILE A 76 0.94 2.68 2.53
N THR A 77 2.09 2.09 2.84
CA THR A 77 3.38 2.52 2.32
C THR A 77 4.11 1.39 1.63
N PHE A 78 4.88 1.70 0.59
CA PHE A 78 5.65 0.70 -0.16
C PHE A 78 6.68 1.38 -1.06
N LYS A 79 7.62 0.59 -1.59
CA LYS A 79 8.51 1.01 -2.68
C LYS A 79 8.13 0.28 -3.96
N ILE A 80 8.50 0.87 -5.10
CA ILE A 80 8.36 0.22 -6.41
C ILE A 80 9.76 -0.03 -6.97
N ASP A 81 10.08 -1.29 -7.27
CA ASP A 81 11.20 -1.63 -8.15
C ASP A 81 10.70 -1.57 -9.60
N ARG A 82 11.01 -0.45 -10.27
CA ARG A 82 10.58 -0.20 -11.65
C ARG A 82 11.19 -1.15 -12.66
N ASN A 83 12.36 -1.72 -12.37
CA ASN A 83 13.03 -2.62 -13.31
C ASN A 83 12.38 -4.00 -13.31
N LYS A 84 11.79 -4.39 -12.16
CA LYS A 84 11.14 -5.70 -11.99
C LYS A 84 9.61 -5.63 -12.03
N GLY A 85 9.03 -4.44 -11.92
CA GLY A 85 7.57 -4.29 -11.78
C GLY A 85 7.07 -4.85 -10.45
N GLU A 86 7.87 -4.71 -9.39
CA GLU A 86 7.60 -5.26 -8.06
C GLU A 86 7.26 -4.16 -7.05
N ILE A 87 6.34 -4.47 -6.13
CA ILE A 87 6.08 -3.72 -4.91
C ILE A 87 6.89 -4.35 -3.78
N LEU A 88 7.72 -3.53 -3.13
CA LEU A 88 8.56 -3.91 -2.00
C LEU A 88 8.08 -3.25 -0.71
N ASP A 89 8.35 -3.90 0.41
CA ASP A 89 8.17 -3.36 1.75
C ASP A 89 6.73 -2.85 2.02
N LEU A 90 5.72 -3.57 1.52
CA LEU A 90 4.32 -3.15 1.66
C LEU A 90 3.89 -3.16 3.13
N ASP A 91 3.49 -2.01 3.65
CA ASP A 91 3.19 -1.81 5.06
C ASP A 91 1.85 -1.11 5.29
N TYR A 92 1.31 -1.24 6.50
CA TYR A 92 0.14 -0.53 7.00
C TYR A 92 0.51 0.09 8.35
N GLU A 93 0.74 1.40 8.36
CA GLU A 93 1.38 2.10 9.48
C GLU A 93 0.59 3.35 9.90
N ASP A 94 0.70 3.69 11.18
CA ASP A 94 0.26 4.98 11.70
C ASP A 94 1.29 6.05 11.34
N TYR A 95 0.84 7.18 10.80
CA TYR A 95 1.67 8.23 10.24
C TYR A 95 2.00 9.33 11.26
N HIS A 96 2.01 8.99 12.55
CA HIS A 96 2.33 9.84 13.69
C HIS A 96 3.40 9.20 14.59
#